data_AF-A0A4Z0HG56-F1
#
_entry.id   AF-A0A4Z0HG56-F1
#
_cell.length_a   1.000
_cell.length_b   1.000
_cell.length_c   1.000
_cell.angle_alpha   90.00
_cell.angle_beta   90.00
_cell.angle_gamma   90.00
#
_symmetry.space_group_name_H-M   'P 1'
#
loop_
_entity.id
_entity.type
_entity.pdbx_description
1 polymer ?
#
loop_
_entity_poly.entity_id
_entity_poly.type
_entity_poly.pdbx_seq_one_letter_code
_entity_poly.pdbx_strand_id
1 'polypeptide(L)'
;MTQQRYDFFGDLFARYFSPAIDRYPSTAGTLVHRLLACTDDVQDRLAQARLAAAAWGEEEMGHPGHVHPTSELFVFTQCGLMYGARFADARHGLYYLATPHTMFDAFVDQIEHTSLRPGAVVAVDRRCSHDLESAHPMDAALRRILDEHEALRVDVSV
;
A
#
# COMPACT_ATOMS: atom_id res chain seq x y z
N MET A 1 -12.87 7.07 -25.55
CA MET A 1 -11.87 7.73 -24.68
C MET A 1 -11.93 7.05 -23.32
N THR A 2 -11.06 6.06 -23.10
CA THR A 2 -10.95 5.37 -21.82
C THR A 2 -10.50 6.38 -20.77
N GLN A 3 -11.39 6.71 -19.85
CA GLN A 3 -11.11 7.58 -18.71
C GLN A 3 -10.03 6.88 -17.88
N GLN A 4 -8.78 7.24 -18.10
CA GLN A 4 -7.63 6.70 -17.38
C GLN A 4 -7.85 7.04 -15.92
N ARG A 5 -8.32 6.06 -15.14
CA ARG A 5 -8.53 6.20 -13.70
C ARG A 5 -7.20 6.64 -13.13
N TYR A 6 -7.16 7.84 -12.57
CA TYR A 6 -5.97 8.36 -11.91
C TYR A 6 -5.56 7.38 -10.80
N ASP A 7 -4.40 6.75 -10.99
CA ASP A 7 -3.78 5.82 -10.05
C ASP A 7 -2.69 6.56 -9.28
N PHE A 8 -3.11 7.26 -8.23
CA PHE A 8 -2.21 8.00 -7.34
C PHE A 8 -1.08 7.12 -6.80
N PHE A 9 -1.40 5.90 -6.39
CA PHE A 9 -0.42 4.99 -5.82
C PHE A 9 0.58 4.51 -6.88
N GLY A 10 0.12 4.24 -8.11
CA GLY A 10 1.02 3.95 -9.23
C GLY A 10 1.99 5.08 -9.52
N ASP A 11 1.49 6.32 -9.57
CA ASP A 11 2.33 7.51 -9.80
C ASP A 11 3.32 7.78 -8.66
N LEU A 12 2.93 7.50 -7.40
CA LEU A 12 3.78 7.64 -6.23
C LEU A 12 4.86 6.56 -6.22
N PHE A 13 4.46 5.30 -6.41
CA PHE A 13 5.37 4.18 -6.39
C PHE A 13 6.35 4.16 -7.55
N ALA A 14 5.95 4.55 -8.76
CA ALA A 14 6.86 4.64 -9.90
C ALA A 14 7.95 5.73 -9.75
N ARG A 15 7.75 6.70 -8.84
CA ARG A 15 8.78 7.69 -8.49
C ARG A 15 9.71 7.20 -7.40
N TYR A 16 9.20 6.43 -6.45
CA TYR A 16 9.98 5.90 -5.34
C TYR A 16 10.77 4.66 -5.71
N PHE A 17 10.06 3.67 -6.25
CA PHE A 17 10.64 2.46 -6.76
C PHE A 17 11.03 2.70 -8.21
N SER A 18 12.15 2.12 -8.64
CA SER A 18 12.52 2.08 -10.05
C SER A 18 11.31 1.63 -10.91
N PRO A 19 11.19 1.98 -12.21
CA PRO A 19 10.06 1.61 -13.09
C PRO A 19 9.71 0.11 -13.22
N ALA A 20 10.29 -0.75 -12.39
CA ALA A 20 10.06 -2.18 -12.27
C ALA A 20 8.89 -2.56 -11.34
N ILE A 21 8.34 -1.66 -10.51
CA ILE A 21 7.30 -2.01 -9.52
C ILE A 21 6.00 -2.60 -10.12
N ASP A 22 5.73 -2.31 -11.40
CA ASP A 22 4.56 -2.86 -12.11
C ASP A 22 4.95 -3.83 -13.26
N ARG A 23 6.23 -4.27 -13.32
CA ARG A 23 6.76 -5.16 -14.37
C ARG A 23 6.98 -6.58 -13.88
N TYR A 24 6.02 -7.12 -13.13
CA TYR A 24 6.10 -8.50 -12.67
C TYR A 24 5.51 -9.48 -13.70
N PRO A 25 6.16 -10.63 -13.93
CA PRO A 25 5.54 -11.70 -14.71
C PRO A 25 4.29 -12.19 -13.99
N SER A 26 3.21 -12.49 -14.73
CA SER A 26 1.90 -12.89 -14.22
C SER A 26 1.91 -14.11 -13.27
N THR A 27 3.02 -14.86 -13.25
CA THR A 27 3.30 -15.95 -12.30
C THR A 27 3.58 -15.49 -10.86
N ALA A 28 3.93 -14.22 -10.65
CA ALA A 28 4.13 -13.66 -9.31
C ALA A 28 2.80 -13.58 -8.52
N GLY A 29 1.67 -13.37 -9.18
CA GLY A 29 0.35 -13.31 -8.52
C GLY A 29 0.00 -14.58 -7.77
N THR A 30 0.32 -15.77 -8.32
CA THR A 30 0.11 -17.06 -7.63
C THR A 30 1.05 -17.24 -6.44
N LEU A 31 2.27 -16.74 -6.54
CA LEU A 31 3.27 -16.76 -5.48
C LEU A 31 2.88 -15.83 -4.34
N VAL A 32 2.39 -14.63 -4.65
CA VAL A 32 1.90 -13.68 -3.63
C VAL A 32 0.60 -14.15 -3.00
N HIS A 33 -0.35 -14.69 -3.76
CA HIS A 33 -1.54 -15.33 -3.18
C HIS A 33 -1.16 -16.48 -2.24
N ARG A 34 -0.14 -17.27 -2.60
CA ARG A 34 0.37 -18.32 -1.72
C ARG A 34 1.05 -17.74 -0.48
N LEU A 35 1.85 -16.69 -0.60
CA LEU A 35 2.50 -16.01 0.53
C LEU A 35 1.47 -15.42 1.50
N LEU A 36 0.45 -14.73 0.98
CA LEU A 36 -0.68 -14.24 1.76
C LEU A 36 -1.42 -15.39 2.48
N ALA A 37 -1.59 -16.54 1.82
CA ALA A 37 -2.27 -17.70 2.39
C ALA A 37 -1.40 -18.52 3.35
N CYS A 38 -0.06 -18.36 3.31
CA CYS A 38 0.88 -19.18 4.06
C CYS A 38 1.38 -18.52 5.36
N THR A 39 1.02 -17.26 5.64
CA THR A 39 1.54 -16.57 6.83
C THR A 39 0.44 -15.79 7.52
N ASP A 40 -0.06 -16.33 8.63
CA ASP A 40 -1.07 -15.70 9.49
C ASP A 40 -0.62 -14.29 9.93
N ASP A 41 0.67 -14.08 10.19
CA ASP A 41 1.22 -12.77 10.53
C ASP A 41 0.99 -11.70 9.47
N VAL A 42 1.04 -12.06 8.18
CA VAL A 42 0.81 -11.09 7.09
C VAL A 42 -0.66 -10.71 7.02
N GLN A 43 -1.56 -11.68 7.23
CA GLN A 43 -3.01 -11.43 7.28
C GLN A 43 -3.38 -10.55 8.47
N ASP A 44 -2.83 -10.82 9.65
CA ASP A 44 -3.08 -10.05 10.86
C ASP A 44 -2.60 -8.60 10.70
N ARG A 45 -1.41 -8.40 10.12
CA ARG A 45 -0.87 -7.05 9.85
C ARG A 45 -1.70 -6.29 8.83
N LEU A 46 -2.15 -6.97 7.77
CA LEU A 46 -3.05 -6.37 6.79
C LEU A 46 -4.39 -5.99 7.44
N ALA A 47 -4.92 -6.82 8.32
CA ALA A 47 -6.13 -6.51 9.09
C ALA A 47 -5.93 -5.28 9.99
N GLN A 48 -4.77 -5.16 10.67
CA GLN A 48 -4.45 -3.98 11.47
C GLN A 48 -4.33 -2.71 10.61
N ALA A 49 -3.66 -2.78 9.46
CA ALA A 49 -3.52 -1.64 8.55
C ALA A 49 -4.88 -1.19 8.00
N ARG A 50 -5.76 -2.15 7.67
CA ARG A 50 -7.15 -1.90 7.25
C ARG A 50 -7.97 -1.21 8.34
N LEU A 51 -7.88 -1.68 9.59
CA LEU A 51 -8.57 -1.08 10.72
C LEU A 51 -8.11 0.37 10.95
N ALA A 52 -6.80 0.63 10.88
CA ALA A 52 -6.26 1.98 11.00
C ALA A 52 -6.72 2.89 9.86
N ALA A 53 -6.72 2.40 8.62
CA ALA A 53 -7.20 3.14 7.46
C ALA A 53 -8.69 3.47 7.56
N ALA A 54 -9.50 2.51 8.01
CA ALA A 54 -10.94 2.72 8.21
C ALA A 54 -11.20 3.75 9.31
N ALA A 55 -10.50 3.66 10.44
CA ALA A 55 -10.62 4.63 11.52
C ALA A 55 -10.25 6.05 11.08
N TRP A 56 -9.16 6.18 10.31
CA TRP A 56 -8.77 7.47 9.71
C TRP A 56 -9.82 7.97 8.70
N GLY A 57 -10.31 7.09 7.81
CA GLY A 57 -11.32 7.45 6.82
C GLY A 57 -12.65 7.90 7.43
N GLU A 58 -13.05 7.30 8.56
CA GLU A 58 -14.22 7.71 9.35
C GLU A 58 -14.04 9.11 9.94
N GLU A 59 -12.85 9.41 10.48
CA GLU A 59 -12.52 10.71 11.05
C GLU A 59 -12.53 11.81 9.97
N GLU A 60 -11.90 11.58 8.82
CA GLU A 60 -11.82 12.56 7.73
C GLU A 60 -13.15 12.81 7.03
N MET A 61 -13.97 11.77 6.84
CA MET A 61 -15.28 11.95 6.22
C MET A 61 -16.33 12.52 7.18
N GLY A 62 -16.12 12.44 8.50
CA GLY A 62 -17.01 13.02 9.49
C GLY A 62 -18.39 12.36 9.59
N HIS A 63 -18.55 11.13 9.06
CA HIS A 63 -19.78 10.34 9.18
C HIS A 63 -19.48 9.05 9.96
N PRO A 64 -20.23 8.75 11.04
CA PRO A 64 -20.07 7.48 11.75
C PRO A 64 -20.61 6.33 10.88
N GLY A 65 -19.75 5.37 10.54
CA GLY A 65 -20.11 4.17 9.79
C GLY A 65 -18.87 3.52 9.18
N HIS A 66 -18.85 2.18 9.07
CA HIS A 66 -17.69 1.47 8.53
C HIS A 66 -17.38 1.93 7.11
N VAL A 67 -16.31 2.70 6.99
CA VAL A 67 -15.84 3.19 5.72
C VAL A 67 -15.06 2.06 5.05
N HIS A 68 -15.56 1.61 3.91
CA HIS A 68 -14.84 0.65 3.09
C HIS A 68 -14.02 1.37 2.01
N PRO A 69 -12.74 1.00 1.85
CA PRO A 69 -11.94 1.50 0.75
C PRO A 69 -12.54 1.07 -0.58
N THR A 70 -12.52 1.99 -1.55
CA THR A 70 -12.93 1.73 -2.94
C THR A 70 -11.87 1.02 -3.77
N SER A 71 -10.62 1.08 -3.33
CA SER A 71 -9.53 0.26 -3.83
C SER A 71 -8.49 0.13 -2.72
N GLU A 72 -7.91 -1.06 -2.63
CA GLU A 72 -6.83 -1.35 -1.72
C GLU A 72 -5.65 -1.95 -2.49
N LEU A 73 -4.46 -1.77 -1.96
CA LEU A 73 -3.27 -2.45 -2.42
C LEU A 73 -2.36 -2.72 -1.24
N PHE A 74 -1.45 -3.65 -1.43
CA PHE A 74 -0.29 -3.79 -0.56
C PHE A 74 0.97 -3.94 -1.39
N VAL A 75 2.09 -3.54 -0.81
CA VAL A 75 3.40 -3.63 -1.45
C VAL A 75 4.34 -4.36 -0.51
N PHE A 76 4.89 -5.49 -0.96
CA PHE A 76 6.02 -6.11 -0.26
C PHE A 76 7.29 -5.43 -0.72
N THR A 77 8.10 -4.94 0.22
CA THR A 77 9.40 -4.33 -0.05
C THR A 77 10.47 -5.05 0.76
N GLN A 78 11.74 -4.80 0.45
CA GLN A 78 12.85 -5.28 1.29
C GLN A 78 12.81 -4.70 2.72
N CYS A 79 12.19 -3.53 2.91
CA CYS A 79 12.06 -2.87 4.21
C CYS A 79 10.79 -3.24 4.97
N GLY A 80 9.83 -3.90 4.32
CA GLY A 80 8.58 -4.23 4.95
C GLY A 80 7.36 -4.26 4.03
N LEU A 81 6.21 -4.56 4.63
CA LEU A 81 4.90 -4.44 4.01
C LEU A 81 4.43 -2.98 4.08
N MET A 82 3.95 -2.49 2.95
CA MET A 82 3.18 -1.26 2.86
C MET A 82 1.74 -1.59 2.51
N TYR A 83 0.83 -0.73 2.93
CA TYR A 83 -0.59 -0.84 2.60
C TYR A 83 -1.11 0.50 2.12
N GLY A 84 -1.81 0.49 0.99
CA GLY A 84 -2.46 1.65 0.41
C GLY A 84 -3.97 1.44 0.34
N ALA A 85 -4.73 2.42 0.80
CA ALA A 85 -6.18 2.44 0.69
C ALA A 85 -6.65 3.74 0.09
N ARG A 86 -7.63 3.65 -0.80
CA ARG A 86 -8.32 4.81 -1.36
C ARG A 86 -9.78 4.77 -0.96
N PHE A 87 -10.26 5.86 -0.40
CA PHE A 87 -11.68 6.07 -0.13
C PHE A 87 -12.23 7.05 -1.16
N ALA A 88 -13.42 6.74 -1.67
CA ALA A 88 -14.15 7.67 -2.53
C ALA A 88 -15.06 8.52 -1.64
N ASP A 89 -14.72 9.79 -1.50
CA ASP A 89 -15.66 10.79 -1.02
C ASP A 89 -16.27 11.56 -2.21
N ALA A 90 -17.48 12.08 -2.02
CA ALA A 90 -18.21 12.82 -3.04
C ALA A 90 -17.51 14.14 -3.41
N ARG A 91 -16.63 14.66 -2.54
CA ARG A 91 -15.96 15.96 -2.75
C ARG A 91 -14.50 15.78 -3.11
N HIS A 92 -13.79 14.83 -2.48
CA HIS A 92 -12.35 14.67 -2.70
C HIS A 92 -11.87 13.21 -2.68
N GLY A 93 -10.63 12.97 -3.13
CA GLY A 93 -9.98 11.67 -2.99
C GLY A 93 -9.25 11.58 -1.65
N LEU A 94 -9.57 10.58 -0.83
CA LEU A 94 -8.85 10.30 0.41
C LEU A 94 -7.94 9.10 0.20
N TYR A 95 -6.66 9.28 0.48
CA TYR A 95 -5.63 8.26 0.29
C TYR A 95 -4.93 8.00 1.63
N TYR A 96 -4.89 6.75 2.03
CA TYR A 96 -4.17 6.32 3.22
C TYR A 96 -3.00 5.43 2.78
N LEU A 97 -1.81 5.72 3.29
CA LEU A 97 -0.60 4.96 3.02
C LEU A 97 0.08 4.60 4.33
N ALA A 98 0.02 3.33 4.72
CA ALA A 98 0.81 2.82 5.81
C ALA A 98 2.17 2.32 5.28
N THR A 99 3.25 2.80 5.91
CA THR A 99 4.63 2.55 5.47
C THR A 99 5.49 1.96 6.60
N PRO A 100 6.52 1.17 6.25
CA PRO A 100 7.60 0.85 7.17
C PRO A 100 8.31 2.11 7.67
N HIS A 101 8.85 2.05 8.89
CA HIS A 101 9.52 3.18 9.53
C HIS A 101 10.62 3.81 8.67
N THR A 102 11.42 2.98 8.01
CA THR A 102 12.58 3.37 7.20
C THR A 102 12.19 4.07 5.91
N MET A 103 10.95 3.92 5.44
CA MET A 103 10.45 4.51 4.21
C MET A 103 9.54 5.71 4.45
N PHE A 104 9.08 5.92 5.69
CA PHE A 104 8.09 6.94 6.02
C PHE A 104 8.51 8.34 5.55
N ASP A 105 9.69 8.82 5.99
CA ASP A 105 10.14 10.19 5.68
C ASP A 105 10.24 10.40 4.16
N ALA A 106 10.72 9.39 3.43
CA ALA A 106 10.86 9.47 1.99
C ALA A 106 9.51 9.48 1.25
N PHE A 107 8.49 8.75 1.75
CA PHE A 107 7.15 8.82 1.18
C PHE A 107 6.44 10.14 1.50
N VAL A 108 6.67 10.71 2.69
CA VAL A 108 6.18 12.06 3.02
C VAL A 108 6.73 13.07 2.02
N ASP A 109 8.04 13.10 1.81
CA ASP A 109 8.69 13.99 0.85
C ASP A 109 8.14 13.77 -0.58
N GLN A 110 7.95 12.51 -1.00
CA GLN A 110 7.40 12.22 -2.33
C GLN A 110 5.97 12.67 -2.53
N ILE A 111 5.12 12.60 -1.50
CA ILE A 111 3.74 13.04 -1.59
C ILE A 111 3.68 14.56 -1.81
N GLU A 112 4.57 15.33 -1.18
CA GLU A 112 4.69 16.76 -1.44
C GLU A 112 5.06 17.06 -2.91
N HIS A 113 5.81 16.17 -3.55
CA HIS A 113 6.22 16.29 -4.94
C HIS A 113 5.26 15.62 -5.95
N THR A 114 4.19 15.00 -5.48
CA THR A 114 3.22 14.30 -6.33
C THR A 114 2.01 15.19 -6.59
N SER A 115 1.66 15.37 -7.86
CA SER A 115 0.50 16.18 -8.25
C SER A 115 -0.81 15.55 -7.78
N LEU A 116 -1.32 16.01 -6.64
CA LEU A 116 -2.61 15.63 -6.10
C LEU A 116 -3.76 16.39 -6.75
N ARG A 117 -4.94 15.78 -6.82
CA ARG A 117 -6.16 16.50 -7.22
C ARG A 117 -6.48 17.56 -6.17
N PRO A 118 -7.02 18.73 -6.56
CA PRO A 118 -7.44 19.75 -5.61
C PRO A 118 -8.39 19.17 -4.55
N GLY A 119 -8.05 19.39 -3.28
CA GLY A 119 -8.80 18.90 -2.11
C GLY A 119 -8.56 17.43 -1.74
N ALA A 120 -7.75 16.68 -2.51
CA ALA A 120 -7.34 15.34 -2.09
C ALA A 120 -6.52 15.40 -0.79
N VAL A 121 -6.79 14.44 0.11
CA VAL A 121 -6.08 14.31 1.38
C VAL A 121 -5.31 13.01 1.34
N VAL A 122 -4.03 13.08 1.75
CA VAL A 122 -3.18 11.90 1.88
C VAL A 122 -2.71 11.81 3.32
N ALA A 123 -3.03 10.70 3.97
CA ALA A 123 -2.45 10.34 5.25
C ALA A 123 -1.34 9.33 5.05
N VAL A 124 -0.18 9.61 5.63
CA VAL A 124 0.92 8.66 5.74
C VAL A 124 0.99 8.19 7.17
N ASP A 125 0.93 6.89 7.38
CA ASP A 125 1.05 6.29 8.70
C ASP A 125 2.36 5.50 8.83
N ARG A 126 3.00 5.63 9.99
CA ARG A 126 4.15 4.84 10.42
C ARG A 126 3.72 3.53 11.07
N ARG A 127 2.43 3.24 11.29
CA ARG A 127 1.99 2.05 12.04
C ARG A 127 2.35 0.71 11.39
N CYS A 128 2.71 0.66 10.11
CA CYS A 128 3.37 -0.50 9.48
C CYS A 128 4.86 -0.66 9.88
N SER A 129 5.35 0.14 10.83
CA SER A 129 6.71 0.15 11.39
C SER A 129 7.03 -1.03 12.28
N HIS A 130 6.06 -1.73 12.87
CA HIS A 130 6.38 -2.77 13.85
C HIS A 130 6.80 -4.07 13.13
N ASP A 131 8.05 -4.01 12.68
CA ASP A 131 8.99 -5.06 12.33
C ASP A 131 8.54 -6.14 11.33
N LEU A 132 8.95 -5.92 10.07
CA LEU A 132 9.36 -7.03 9.21
C LEU A 132 10.77 -7.54 9.51
N GLU A 133 11.52 -6.92 10.43
CA GLU A 133 12.74 -7.55 10.98
C GLU A 133 12.41 -8.68 11.97
N SER A 134 11.23 -8.66 12.59
CA SER A 134 10.76 -9.67 13.55
C SER A 134 9.82 -10.71 12.93
N ALA A 135 9.27 -10.44 11.74
CA ALA A 135 8.71 -11.50 10.92
C ALA A 135 9.87 -12.43 10.55
N HIS A 136 9.75 -13.69 10.96
CA HIS A 136 10.61 -14.78 10.50
C HIS A 136 10.97 -14.61 9.02
N PRO A 137 12.21 -14.95 8.62
CA PRO A 137 12.82 -14.49 7.39
C PRO A 137 11.82 -14.66 6.26
N MET A 138 11.42 -13.51 5.71
CA MET A 138 10.76 -13.39 4.43
C MET A 138 11.18 -14.56 3.56
N ASP A 139 10.22 -15.44 3.22
CA ASP A 139 10.49 -16.75 2.61
C ASP A 139 11.57 -16.58 1.54
N ALA A 140 12.54 -17.49 1.48
CA ALA A 140 13.69 -17.38 0.58
C ALA A 140 13.26 -17.13 -0.88
N ALA A 141 12.08 -17.64 -1.27
CA ALA A 141 11.44 -17.33 -2.55
C ALA A 141 11.06 -15.85 -2.69
N LEU A 142 10.40 -15.26 -1.68
CA LEU A 142 10.02 -13.84 -1.66
C LEU A 142 11.26 -12.95 -1.58
N ARG A 143 12.26 -13.31 -0.76
CA ARG A 143 13.55 -12.61 -0.70
C ARG A 143 14.20 -12.55 -2.08
N ARG A 144 14.29 -13.70 -2.76
CA ARG A 144 14.89 -13.77 -4.10
C ARG A 144 14.16 -12.91 -5.13
N ILE A 145 12.82 -12.89 -5.09
CA ILE A 145 12.03 -12.01 -5.97
C ILE A 145 12.29 -10.55 -5.62
N LEU A 146 12.41 -10.20 -4.33
CA LEU A 146 12.68 -8.84 -3.89
C LEU A 146 14.14 -8.40 -4.11
N ASP A 147 15.08 -9.33 -4.20
CA ASP A 147 16.46 -9.06 -4.63
C ASP A 147 16.50 -8.71 -6.12
N GLU A 148 15.65 -9.36 -6.93
CA GLU A 148 15.52 -9.09 -8.37
C GLU A 148 14.63 -7.86 -8.64
N HIS A 149 13.71 -7.53 -7.74
CA HIS A 149 12.77 -6.42 -7.88
C HIS A 149 12.49 -5.71 -6.55
N GLU A 150 12.79 -4.41 -6.46
CA GLU A 150 12.75 -3.64 -5.19
C GLU A 150 11.44 -3.74 -4.40
N ALA A 151 10.28 -3.88 -5.08
CA ALA A 151 8.98 -3.87 -4.41
C ALA A 151 7.84 -4.50 -5.24
N LEU A 152 7.13 -5.46 -4.65
CA LEU A 152 6.02 -6.20 -5.24
C LEU A 152 4.67 -5.59 -4.86
N ARG A 153 4.03 -4.89 -5.81
CA ARG A 153 2.66 -4.39 -5.65
C ARG A 153 1.63 -5.48 -5.94
N VAL A 154 0.59 -5.54 -5.11
CA VAL A 154 -0.62 -6.31 -5.39
C VAL A 154 -1.84 -5.45 -5.10
N ASP A 155 -2.66 -5.28 -6.12
CA ASP A 155 -3.96 -4.64 -5.98
C ASP A 155 -5.00 -5.66 -5.49
N VAL A 156 -5.76 -5.27 -4.48
CA VAL A 156 -6.88 -6.05 -3.98
C VAL A 156 -8.14 -5.46 -4.56
N SER A 157 -8.79 -6.24 -5.42
CA SER A 157 -10.16 -5.94 -5.85
C SER A 157 -11.09 -6.15 -4.65
N VAL A 158 -11.63 -5.05 -4.13
CA VAL A 158 -12.67 -5.01 -3.10
C VAL A 158 -14.05 -5.24 -3.73
#